data_AF-A0A7W4BAK6-F1
#
_entry.id   AF-A0A7W4BAK6-F1
#
_cell.length_a   1.000
_cell.length_b   1.000
_cell.length_c   1.000
_cell.angle_alpha   90.00
_cell.angle_beta   90.00
_cell.angle_gamma   90.00
#
_symmetry.space_group_name_H-M   'P 1'
#
loop_
_entity.id
_entity.type
_entity.pdbx_description
1 polymer ?
#
loop_
_entity_poly.entity_id
_entity_poly.type
_entity_poly.pdbx_seq_one_letter_code
_entity_poly.pdbx_strand_id
1 'polypeptide(L)'
;MYQQTQTYLVQLTALLQKHALWQSEPIDADALLSNTPFCHDTMAFEQWLQFVFIEKVQQLITHKQPLPRNFAIAPMAQMTLMNKAGNAEIIELLTALDTFLGEPNE
;
A
#
# COMPACT_ATOMS: atom_id res chain seq x y z
N MET A 1 -15.95 -2.70 -7.24
CA MET A 1 -14.63 -3.10 -6.74
C MET A 1 -13.52 -2.16 -7.19
N TYR A 2 -13.13 -2.12 -8.47
CA TYR A 2 -11.98 -1.33 -8.94
C TYR A 2 -12.02 0.17 -8.62
N GLN A 3 -13.16 0.85 -8.83
CA GLN A 3 -13.27 2.29 -8.53
C GLN A 3 -13.05 2.59 -7.04
N GLN A 4 -13.60 1.75 -6.17
CA GLN A 4 -13.44 1.91 -4.72
C GLN A 4 -11.98 1.66 -4.31
N THR A 5 -11.34 0.63 -4.86
CA THR A 5 -9.90 0.37 -4.67
C THR A 5 -9.07 1.58 -5.10
N GLN A 6 -9.36 2.17 -6.26
CA GLN A 6 -8.67 3.36 -6.74
C GLN A 6 -8.84 4.55 -5.78
N THR A 7 -10.03 4.76 -5.25
CA THR A 7 -10.31 5.78 -4.22
C THR A 7 -9.46 5.56 -2.97
N TYR A 8 -9.28 4.32 -2.50
CA TYR A 8 -8.38 4.02 -1.39
C TYR A 8 -6.92 4.34 -1.71
N LEU A 9 -6.44 4.02 -2.92
CA LEU A 9 -5.06 4.34 -3.32
C LEU A 9 -4.79 5.86 -3.36
N VAL A 10 -5.75 6.64 -3.84
CA VAL A 10 -5.66 8.11 -3.86
C VAL A 10 -5.63 8.66 -2.43
N GLN A 11 -6.48 8.16 -1.54
CA GLN A 11 -6.46 8.55 -0.13
C GLN A 11 -5.14 8.16 0.55
N LEU A 12 -4.61 6.96 0.26
CA LEU A 12 -3.35 6.49 0.81
C LEU A 12 -2.21 7.41 0.40
N THR A 13 -2.16 7.76 -0.88
CA THR A 13 -1.20 8.72 -1.44
C THR A 13 -1.27 10.06 -0.71
N ALA A 14 -2.48 10.60 -0.54
CA ALA A 14 -2.68 11.87 0.17
C ALA A 14 -2.25 11.80 1.63
N LEU A 15 -2.53 10.70 2.34
CA LEU A 15 -2.10 10.50 3.72
C LEU A 15 -0.57 10.39 3.84
N LEU A 16 0.08 9.61 2.97
CA LEU A 16 1.54 9.49 2.95
C LEU A 16 2.19 10.86 2.71
N GLN A 17 1.66 11.67 1.78
CA GLN A 17 2.16 13.02 1.53
C GLN A 17 1.92 13.96 2.72
N LYS A 18 0.70 13.94 3.30
CA LYS A 18 0.32 14.74 4.48
C LYS A 18 1.25 14.50 5.66
N HIS A 19 1.67 13.25 5.85
CA HIS A 19 2.50 12.83 7.00
C HIS A 19 3.99 12.77 6.69
N ALA A 20 4.43 13.31 5.54
CA ALA A 20 5.83 13.29 5.08
C ALA A 20 6.44 11.88 5.01
N LEU A 21 5.62 10.87 4.74
CA LEU A 21 6.01 9.48 4.48
C LEU A 21 6.09 9.18 2.97
N TRP A 22 5.70 10.16 2.14
CA TRP A 22 5.84 10.10 0.69
C TRP A 22 7.21 10.60 0.26
N GLN A 23 7.90 9.79 -0.52
CA GLN A 23 9.21 10.14 -1.06
C GLN A 23 9.07 10.80 -2.44
N SER A 24 9.73 11.94 -2.65
CA SER A 24 9.79 12.55 -3.99
C SER A 24 10.91 11.98 -4.86
N GLU A 25 11.98 11.49 -4.22
CA GLU A 25 13.09 10.84 -4.91
C GLU A 25 12.69 9.42 -5.37
N PRO A 26 13.12 8.99 -6.56
CA PRO A 26 12.91 7.61 -7.00
C PRO A 26 13.66 6.64 -6.08
N ILE A 27 13.10 5.46 -5.86
CA ILE A 27 13.81 4.39 -5.17
C ILE A 27 14.79 3.68 -6.11
N ASP A 28 15.81 3.05 -5.53
CA ASP A 28 16.80 2.30 -6.29
C ASP A 28 16.14 1.16 -7.07
N ALA A 29 16.54 0.99 -8.34
CA ALA A 29 15.95 -0.03 -9.19
C ALA A 29 16.23 -1.44 -8.63
N ASP A 30 17.39 -1.63 -8.00
CA ASP A 30 17.75 -2.88 -7.33
C ASP A 30 16.83 -3.17 -6.13
N ALA A 31 16.35 -2.14 -5.45
CA ALA A 31 15.44 -2.31 -4.32
C ALA A 31 14.08 -2.86 -4.76
N LEU A 32 13.61 -2.49 -5.96
CA LEU A 32 12.38 -3.02 -6.57
C LEU A 32 12.52 -4.49 -7.01
N LEU A 33 13.75 -4.97 -7.22
CA LEU A 33 14.04 -6.36 -7.59
C LEU A 33 14.09 -7.31 -6.39
N SER A 34 13.81 -6.83 -5.18
CA SER A 34 13.83 -7.65 -3.99
C SER A 34 12.77 -8.75 -4.03
N ASN A 35 13.21 -9.99 -3.80
CA ASN A 35 12.35 -11.18 -3.75
C ASN A 35 11.71 -11.41 -2.36
N THR A 36 12.02 -10.58 -1.37
CA THR A 36 11.45 -10.71 -0.01
C THR A 36 10.05 -10.08 0.06
N PRO A 37 9.15 -10.61 0.91
CA PRO A 37 7.83 -10.01 1.09
C PRO A 37 7.96 -8.57 1.58
N PHE A 38 7.21 -7.66 0.97
CA PHE A 38 7.24 -6.22 1.27
C PHE A 38 8.59 -5.52 1.05
N CYS A 39 9.54 -6.17 0.36
CA CYS A 39 10.88 -5.66 0.13
C CYS A 39 11.56 -5.14 1.42
N HIS A 40 11.29 -5.78 2.56
CA HIS A 40 11.69 -5.29 3.89
C HIS A 40 13.22 -5.20 4.11
N ASP A 41 13.98 -5.79 3.19
CA ASP A 41 15.44 -5.81 3.20
C ASP A 41 16.04 -4.58 2.47
N THR A 42 15.34 -4.09 1.44
CA THR A 42 15.86 -3.08 0.51
C THR A 42 15.19 -1.72 0.66
N MET A 43 14.02 -1.63 1.28
CA MET A 43 13.29 -0.38 1.44
C MET A 43 12.40 -0.34 2.69
N ALA A 44 12.07 0.88 3.12
CA ALA A 44 11.10 1.09 4.18
C ALA A 44 9.68 0.74 3.70
N PHE A 45 8.82 0.35 4.64
CA PHE A 45 7.43 -0.04 4.32
C PHE A 45 6.63 1.08 3.63
N GLU A 46 6.83 2.33 4.02
CA GLU A 46 6.20 3.50 3.38
C GLU A 46 6.64 3.68 1.91
N GLN A 47 7.90 3.40 1.60
CA GLN A 47 8.42 3.39 0.22
C GLN A 47 7.83 2.23 -0.58
N TRP A 48 7.72 1.04 0.03
CA TRP A 48 7.08 -0.10 -0.60
C TRP A 48 5.61 0.19 -0.92
N LEU A 49 4.88 0.87 -0.03
CA LEU A 49 3.49 1.28 -0.28
C LEU A 49 3.40 2.19 -1.53
N GLN A 50 4.30 3.14 -1.65
CA GLN A 50 4.36 4.08 -2.76
C GLN A 50 4.75 3.40 -4.08
N PHE A 51 5.91 2.77 -4.13
CA PHE A 51 6.53 2.36 -5.39
C PHE A 51 6.13 0.95 -5.85
N VAL A 52 5.69 0.09 -4.92
CA VAL A 52 5.33 -1.29 -5.25
C VAL A 52 3.83 -1.49 -5.13
N PHE A 53 3.24 -1.15 -3.99
CA PHE A 53 1.84 -1.46 -3.73
C PHE A 53 0.88 -0.63 -4.60
N ILE A 54 0.97 0.70 -4.56
CA ILE A 54 0.09 1.59 -5.32
C ILE A 54 0.20 1.28 -6.82
N GLU A 55 1.42 1.24 -7.36
CA GLU A 55 1.68 0.92 -8.76
C GLU A 55 1.10 -0.44 -9.16
N LYS A 56 1.36 -1.49 -8.36
CA LYS A 56 0.86 -2.85 -8.66
C LYS A 56 -0.66 -2.91 -8.66
N VAL A 57 -1.32 -2.30 -7.69
CA VAL A 57 -2.79 -2.32 -7.63
C VAL A 57 -3.40 -1.49 -8.76
N GLN A 58 -2.81 -0.33 -9.10
CA GLN A 58 -3.23 0.46 -10.27
C GLN A 58 -3.10 -0.34 -11.57
N GLN A 59 -2.02 -1.09 -11.75
CA GLN A 59 -1.85 -1.97 -12.91
C GLN A 59 -2.94 -3.04 -12.94
N LEU A 60 -3.22 -3.71 -11.84
CA LEU A 60 -4.29 -4.72 -11.77
C LEU A 60 -5.65 -4.12 -12.15
N ILE A 61 -5.97 -2.92 -11.64
CA ILE A 61 -7.18 -2.18 -12.01
C ILE A 61 -7.21 -1.86 -13.51
N THR A 62 -6.12 -1.31 -14.04
CA THR A 62 -6.00 -0.90 -15.45
C THR A 62 -6.17 -2.09 -16.40
N HIS A 63 -5.56 -3.22 -16.05
CA HIS A 63 -5.66 -4.47 -16.80
C HIS A 63 -6.92 -5.28 -16.48
N LYS A 64 -7.82 -4.77 -15.62
CA LYS A 64 -9.03 -5.47 -15.13
C LYS A 64 -8.75 -6.87 -14.60
N GLN A 65 -7.58 -7.06 -14.00
CA GLN A 65 -7.16 -8.32 -13.39
C GLN A 65 -7.77 -8.47 -12.00
N PRO A 66 -7.99 -9.73 -11.55
CA PRO A 66 -8.52 -9.98 -10.21
C PRO A 66 -7.58 -9.39 -9.15
N LEU A 67 -8.15 -8.58 -8.25
CA LEU A 67 -7.41 -8.03 -7.13
C LEU A 67 -7.07 -9.14 -6.12
N PRO A 68 -5.91 -9.07 -5.45
CA PRO A 68 -5.52 -10.07 -4.47
C PRO A 68 -6.49 -10.06 -3.29
N ARG A 69 -7.09 -11.22 -3.00
CA ARG A 69 -8.05 -11.41 -1.89
C ARG A 69 -7.40 -11.80 -0.57
N ASN A 70 -6.16 -12.30 -0.61
CA ASN A 70 -5.44 -12.77 0.57
C ASN A 70 -4.33 -11.77 0.97
N PHE A 71 -4.64 -10.49 0.81
CA PHE A 71 -3.71 -9.40 1.09
C PHE A 71 -3.96 -8.87 2.50
N ALA A 72 -2.90 -8.73 3.28
CA ALA A 72 -2.96 -8.20 4.64
C ALA A 72 -1.75 -7.29 4.87
N ILE A 73 -1.94 -6.00 4.62
CA ILE A 73 -0.90 -4.97 4.81
C ILE A 73 -1.12 -4.13 6.07
N ALA A 74 -2.37 -4.01 6.53
CA ALA A 74 -2.71 -3.35 7.78
C ALA A 74 -1.88 -3.81 8.98
N PRO A 75 -1.70 -5.13 9.26
CA PRO A 75 -0.86 -5.56 10.39
C PRO A 75 0.61 -5.15 10.24
N MET A 76 1.14 -5.15 9.02
CA MET A 76 2.51 -4.70 8.76
C MET A 76 2.63 -3.18 8.91
N ALA A 77 1.63 -2.42 8.47
CA ALA A 77 1.56 -0.98 8.68
C ALA A 77 1.49 -0.63 10.17
N GLN A 78 0.73 -1.39 10.96
CA GLN A 78 0.67 -1.21 12.41
C GLN A 78 2.05 -1.38 13.06
N MET A 79 2.80 -2.40 12.68
CA MET A 79 4.14 -2.64 13.23
C MET A 79 5.17 -1.60 12.78
N THR A 80 5.13 -1.21 11.51
CA THR A 80 6.17 -0.35 10.90
C THR A 80 5.91 1.14 11.08
N LEU A 81 4.63 1.54 11.10
CA LEU A 81 4.21 2.93 11.22
C LEU A 81 3.81 3.32 12.64
N MET A 82 3.81 2.43 13.64
CA MET A 82 3.35 2.77 15.02
C MET A 82 3.97 4.06 15.60
N ASN A 83 5.21 4.38 15.23
CA ASN A 83 5.93 5.56 15.72
C ASN A 83 5.92 6.75 14.73
N LYS A 84 5.19 6.65 13.60
CA LYS A 84 5.10 7.70 12.58
C LYS A 84 3.90 8.61 12.83
N ALA A 85 4.01 9.86 12.38
CA ALA A 85 2.87 10.78 12.36
C ALA A 85 1.78 10.24 11.44
N GLY A 86 0.52 10.32 11.87
CA GLY A 86 -0.61 9.90 11.04
C GLY A 86 -0.81 8.40 10.88
N ASN A 87 -0.09 7.59 11.68
CA ASN A 87 -0.19 6.14 11.59
C ASN A 87 -1.62 5.63 11.73
N ALA A 88 -2.42 6.19 12.65
CA ALA A 88 -3.79 5.78 12.86
C ALA A 88 -4.62 5.94 11.58
N GLU A 89 -4.57 7.12 10.93
CA GLU A 89 -5.29 7.38 9.68
C GLU A 89 -4.87 6.41 8.56
N ILE A 90 -3.57 6.14 8.44
CA ILE A 90 -3.03 5.24 7.41
C ILE A 90 -3.44 3.80 7.70
N ILE A 91 -3.30 3.34 8.94
CA ILE A 91 -3.65 1.99 9.37
C ILE A 91 -5.15 1.75 9.17
N GLU A 92 -6.01 2.70 9.54
CA GLU A 92 -7.45 2.59 9.33
C GLU A 92 -7.78 2.48 7.85
N LEU A 93 -7.15 3.30 7.00
CA LEU A 93 -7.37 3.23 5.55
C LEU A 93 -6.91 1.89 4.97
N LEU A 94 -5.75 1.40 5.37
CA LEU A 94 -5.21 0.12 4.92
C LEU A 94 -6.06 -1.05 5.42
N THR A 95 -6.58 -0.97 6.64
CA THR A 95 -7.51 -1.97 7.20
C THR A 95 -8.80 -2.01 6.40
N ALA A 96 -9.40 -0.84 6.11
CA ALA A 96 -10.59 -0.75 5.27
C ALA A 96 -10.35 -1.31 3.86
N LEU A 97 -9.18 -1.07 3.29
CA LEU A 97 -8.77 -1.63 2.01
C LEU A 97 -8.61 -3.16 2.07
N ASP A 98 -7.91 -3.69 3.08
CA ASP A 98 -7.73 -5.13 3.27
C ASP A 98 -9.08 -5.83 3.47
N THR A 99 -9.98 -5.26 4.28
CA THR A 99 -11.35 -5.78 4.43
C THR A 99 -12.10 -5.77 3.11
N PHE A 100 -12.10 -4.64 2.40
CA PHE A 100 -12.79 -4.51 1.11
C PHE A 100 -12.28 -5.48 0.04
N LEU A 101 -10.98 -5.80 0.05
CA LEU A 101 -10.38 -6.77 -0.87
C LEU A 101 -10.58 -8.23 -0.41
N GLY A 102 -10.62 -8.44 0.91
CA GLY A 102 -10.75 -9.76 1.55
C GLY A 102 -12.19 -10.25 1.66
N GLU A 103 -13.19 -9.38 1.58
CA GLU A 103 -14.60 -9.77 1.52
C GLU A 103 -14.82 -10.66 0.28
N PRO A 104 -15.22 -11.94 0.45
CA PRO A 104 -15.63 -12.76 -0.66
C PRO A 104 -16.91 -12.13 -1.19
N ASN A 105 -16.83 -11.56 -2.39
CA ASN A 105 -17.99 -11.04 -3.10
C ASN A 105 -18.96 -12.23 -3.29
N GLU A 106 -20.00 -12.31 -2.44
CA GLU A 106 -21.08 -13.31 -2.48
C GLU A 106 -21.80 -13.32 -3.84
#